data_AF-A0AA97GRR0-F1
#
_entry.id   AF-A0AA97GRR0-F1
#
_cell.length_a   1.000
_cell.length_b   1.000
_cell.length_c   1.000
_cell.angle_alpha   90.00
_cell.angle_beta   90.00
_cell.angle_gamma   90.00
#
_symmetry.space_group_name_H-M   'P 1'
#
loop_
_entity.id
_entity.type
_entity.pdbx_description
1 polymer ?
#
loop_
_entity_poly.entity_id
_entity_poly.type
_entity_poly.pdbx_seq_one_letter_code
_entity_poly.pdbx_strand_id
1 'polypeptide(L)'
;MKKSKIAGYSLLEVIIVLGIIGVIMVPLSRFIINRIEDNRRQQISDTIVDEMYRFIDFVNSDELETIDGNLKRNPLFQIGNKKPEYSKRVSNYKIEDELTHDNLHFNWGNGIGSERNYFTDETCQGSLLELSLKKEFLKCTIDPLISQQPVLSIERIDLIGDTKRKTIERTDFIAMYHPQKEEENLYIDNLYNNFMQSFKDKSLYLIQADIVFKEKKHNENTNWKLLKKNDQNIKFGELALNADTLSNDNYNYGIRFSFNSKAGKYLKSDGSVNTDKLCWNTKNSQYGPCLTAKDENKLVLTSGAPDKNEKMPALCWDTQNKAKSVCLELKELPGDFSITDAQYLDDSNFILTKEDNKGNQIAGTLVANVVIEDSHYEGSKLVKEYRTVPEVSYHSFTGNNKSMIVGENYVGDDLKEDGVITIPRKLCPVVNDVRLWPRLTVAVSSMTPVVFDDEKNILDVDLSHESSTRINKIKNVGLSAGVVLQARHGSIAGTATTPFQPTWIISASLGVNNPENGDSSTYVNPKSLSIMAVEWCSSIKGDYSTSYD
;
A
#
# COMPACT_ATOMS: atom_id res chain seq x y z
N MET A 1 -33.88 2.96 -62.72
CA MET A 1 -33.03 1.86 -62.20
C MET A 1 -31.57 2.19 -62.47
N LYS A 2 -30.82 2.64 -61.45
CA LYS A 2 -29.36 2.83 -61.53
C LYS A 2 -28.70 1.43 -61.49
N LYS A 3 -28.12 0.99 -62.61
CA LYS A 3 -27.22 -0.18 -62.64
C LYS A 3 -25.97 0.17 -61.84
N SER A 4 -25.73 -0.52 -60.72
CA SER A 4 -24.43 -0.52 -60.07
C SER A 4 -23.43 -1.23 -61.00
N LYS A 5 -22.37 -0.53 -61.38
CA LYS A 5 -21.19 -1.16 -61.98
C LYS A 5 -20.48 -1.92 -60.85
N ILE A 6 -20.62 -3.24 -60.84
CA ILE A 6 -19.68 -4.09 -60.12
C ILE A 6 -18.38 -4.03 -60.91
N ALA A 7 -17.40 -3.29 -60.39
CA ALA A 7 -16.05 -3.32 -60.91
C ALA A 7 -15.48 -4.71 -60.61
N GLY A 8 -15.26 -5.51 -61.65
CA GLY A 8 -14.53 -6.78 -61.52
C GLY A 8 -13.08 -6.46 -61.22
N TYR A 9 -12.57 -6.96 -60.09
CA TYR A 9 -11.15 -6.87 -59.76
C TYR A 9 -10.32 -7.59 -60.83
N SER A 10 -9.26 -6.95 -61.30
CA SER A 10 -8.32 -7.57 -62.24
C SER A 10 -7.62 -8.75 -61.55
N LEU A 11 -7.47 -9.89 -62.24
CA LEU A 11 -6.75 -11.07 -61.73
C LEU A 11 -5.35 -10.70 -61.20
N LEU A 12 -4.72 -9.70 -61.81
CA LEU A 12 -3.41 -9.18 -61.40
C LEU A 12 -3.44 -8.51 -60.02
N GLU A 13 -4.48 -7.71 -59.72
CA GLU A 13 -4.62 -7.07 -58.40
C GLU A 13 -4.84 -8.10 -57.30
N VAL A 14 -5.61 -9.15 -57.57
CA VAL A 14 -5.84 -10.24 -56.60
C VAL A 14 -4.54 -11.00 -56.32
N ILE A 15 -3.72 -11.28 -57.34
CA ILE A 15 -2.41 -11.95 -57.17
C ILE A 15 -1.43 -11.06 -56.39
N ILE A 16 -1.37 -9.76 -56.67
CA ILE A 16 -0.50 -8.82 -55.96
C ILE A 16 -0.92 -8.72 -54.48
N VAL A 17 -2.22 -8.62 -54.20
CA VAL A 17 -2.73 -8.56 -52.81
C VAL A 17 -2.44 -9.86 -52.06
N LEU A 18 -2.64 -11.03 -52.69
CA LEU A 18 -2.28 -12.32 -52.08
C LEU A 18 -0.77 -12.46 -51.86
N GLY A 19 0.06 -11.93 -52.77
CA GLY A 19 1.51 -11.89 -52.61
C GLY A 19 1.94 -11.02 -51.43
N ILE A 20 1.36 -9.83 -51.28
CA ILE A 20 1.64 -8.91 -50.16
C ILE A 20 1.18 -9.53 -48.83
N ILE A 21 -0.01 -10.13 -48.79
CA ILE A 21 -0.51 -10.83 -47.60
C ILE A 21 0.40 -12.01 -47.24
N GLY A 22 0.86 -12.79 -48.22
CA GLY A 22 1.81 -13.88 -48.02
C GLY A 22 3.14 -13.40 -47.43
N VAL A 23 3.69 -12.29 -47.94
CA VAL A 23 4.95 -11.71 -47.45
C VAL A 23 4.81 -11.19 -46.01
N ILE A 24 3.65 -10.65 -45.64
CA ILE A 24 3.38 -10.14 -44.28
C ILE A 24 3.04 -11.28 -43.30
N MET A 25 2.34 -12.33 -43.75
CA MET A 25 1.95 -13.45 -42.87
C MET A 25 3.14 -14.27 -42.38
N VAL A 26 4.15 -14.52 -43.21
CA VAL A 26 5.31 -15.35 -42.82
C VAL A 26 6.04 -14.83 -41.56
N PRO A 27 6.45 -13.55 -41.46
CA PRO A 27 7.10 -13.04 -40.25
C PRO A 27 6.14 -12.97 -39.05
N LEU A 28 4.86 -12.65 -39.26
CA LEU A 28 3.85 -12.65 -38.19
C LEU A 28 3.63 -14.05 -37.59
N SER A 29 3.53 -15.08 -38.44
CA SER A 29 3.40 -16.47 -38.00
C SER A 29 4.63 -16.91 -37.21
N ARG A 30 5.85 -16.59 -37.68
CA ARG A 30 7.08 -16.89 -36.92
C ARG A 30 7.13 -16.17 -35.57
N PHE A 31 6.72 -14.90 -35.53
CA PHE A 31 6.65 -14.14 -34.28
C PHE A 31 5.67 -14.77 -33.27
N ILE A 32 4.48 -15.16 -33.74
CA ILE A 32 3.48 -15.82 -32.88
C ILE A 32 4.00 -17.18 -32.38
N ILE A 33 4.59 -17.99 -33.25
CA ILE A 33 5.17 -19.30 -32.86
C ILE A 33 6.26 -19.10 -31.81
N ASN A 34 7.21 -18.19 -32.02
CA ASN A 34 8.28 -17.92 -31.06
C ASN A 34 7.71 -17.50 -29.69
N ARG A 35 6.68 -16.64 -29.68
CA ARG A 35 6.03 -16.20 -28.43
C ARG A 35 5.30 -17.34 -27.72
N ILE A 36 4.64 -18.24 -28.46
CA ILE A 36 4.00 -19.42 -27.89
C ILE A 36 5.04 -20.36 -27.28
N GLU A 37 6.16 -20.58 -27.97
CA GLU A 37 7.25 -21.42 -27.47
C GLU A 37 7.93 -20.82 -26.25
N ASP A 38 8.21 -19.52 -26.24
CA ASP A 38 8.77 -18.81 -25.08
C ASP A 38 7.83 -18.90 -23.87
N ASN A 39 6.54 -18.68 -24.07
CA ASN A 39 5.54 -18.84 -23.00
C ASN A 39 5.52 -20.28 -22.47
N ARG A 40 5.63 -21.30 -23.35
CA ARG A 40 5.70 -22.69 -22.93
C ARG A 40 6.96 -22.98 -22.12
N ARG A 41 8.12 -22.47 -22.55
CA ARG A 41 9.40 -22.57 -21.81
C ARG A 41 9.31 -21.88 -20.45
N GLN A 42 8.68 -20.71 -20.38
CA GLN A 42 8.44 -19.99 -19.14
C GLN A 42 7.57 -20.82 -18.19
N GLN A 43 6.45 -21.36 -18.67
CA GLN A 43 5.58 -22.22 -17.85
C GLN A 43 6.30 -23.47 -17.32
N ILE A 44 7.09 -24.14 -18.16
CA ILE A 44 7.90 -25.30 -17.72
C ILE A 44 8.88 -24.88 -16.62
N SER A 45 9.58 -23.77 -16.83
CA SER A 45 10.54 -23.23 -15.85
C SER A 45 9.83 -22.88 -14.55
N ASP A 46 8.73 -22.13 -14.60
CA ASP A 46 7.93 -21.74 -13.44
C ASP A 46 7.45 -22.96 -12.63
N THR A 47 6.96 -24.00 -13.32
CA THR A 47 6.50 -25.23 -12.67
C THR A 47 7.63 -25.99 -11.96
N ILE A 48 8.81 -26.09 -12.58
CA ILE A 48 9.97 -26.76 -11.99
C ILE A 48 10.52 -25.95 -10.82
N VAL A 49 10.62 -24.63 -10.99
CA VAL A 49 11.07 -23.72 -9.94
C VAL A 49 10.08 -23.68 -8.77
N ASP A 50 8.77 -23.80 -9.00
CA ASP A 50 7.77 -23.93 -7.93
C ASP A 50 8.00 -25.19 -7.09
N GLU A 51 8.27 -26.33 -7.71
CA GLU A 51 8.61 -27.58 -7.01
C GLU A 51 9.93 -27.44 -6.20
N MET A 52 10.96 -26.85 -6.79
CA MET A 52 12.24 -26.56 -6.11
C MET A 52 12.04 -25.63 -4.91
N TYR A 53 11.31 -24.52 -5.11
CA TYR A 53 11.01 -23.53 -4.09
C TYR A 53 10.30 -24.17 -2.89
N ARG A 54 9.25 -24.95 -3.16
CA ARG A 54 8.45 -25.63 -2.14
C ARG A 54 9.27 -26.63 -1.33
N PHE A 55 10.17 -27.38 -1.98
CA PHE A 55 11.06 -28.28 -1.28
C PHE A 55 12.11 -27.53 -0.45
N ILE A 56 12.71 -26.46 -0.99
CA ILE A 56 13.65 -25.60 -0.24
C ILE A 56 12.96 -24.97 0.97
N ASP A 57 11.72 -24.52 0.83
CA ASP A 57 10.92 -23.96 1.92
C ASP A 57 10.68 -25.00 3.04
N PHE A 58 10.41 -26.25 2.67
CA PHE A 58 10.36 -27.37 3.63
C PHE A 58 11.71 -27.57 4.32
N VAL A 59 12.81 -27.62 3.56
CA VAL A 59 14.18 -27.78 4.10
C VAL A 59 14.55 -26.64 5.04
N ASN A 60 14.13 -25.41 4.73
CA ASN A 60 14.46 -24.22 5.50
C ASN A 60 13.61 -24.09 6.76
N SER A 61 12.50 -24.82 6.86
CA SER A 61 11.62 -24.82 8.04
C SER A 61 12.18 -25.73 9.13
N ASP A 62 12.67 -25.15 10.24
CA ASP A 62 13.18 -25.92 11.40
C ASP A 62 12.06 -26.65 12.15
N GLU A 63 10.87 -26.07 12.14
CA GLU A 63 9.64 -26.59 12.72
C GLU A 63 8.51 -26.48 11.70
N LEU A 64 7.57 -27.43 11.76
CA LEU A 64 6.44 -27.58 10.88
C LEU A 64 5.17 -27.42 11.73
N GLU A 65 4.28 -26.51 11.33
CA GLU A 65 3.00 -26.30 12.00
C GLU A 65 1.97 -27.32 11.48
N THR A 66 1.34 -28.05 12.39
CA THR A 66 0.25 -28.99 12.07
C THR A 66 -1.10 -28.28 12.03
N ILE A 67 -2.10 -28.93 11.43
CA ILE A 67 -3.48 -28.40 11.36
C ILE A 67 -4.03 -28.08 12.76
N ASP A 68 -3.64 -28.85 13.77
CA ASP A 68 -4.00 -28.63 15.19
C ASP A 68 -3.29 -27.43 15.84
N GLY A 69 -2.44 -26.71 15.11
CA GLY A 69 -1.68 -25.55 15.59
C GLY A 69 -0.43 -25.90 16.40
N ASN A 70 -0.05 -27.18 16.47
CA ASN A 70 1.17 -27.62 17.16
C ASN A 70 2.40 -27.45 16.27
N LEU A 71 3.49 -26.96 16.84
CA LEU A 71 4.80 -26.95 16.18
C LEU A 71 5.51 -28.29 16.40
N LYS A 72 5.92 -28.95 15.32
CA LYS A 72 6.70 -30.18 15.33
C LYS A 72 8.04 -29.94 14.67
N ARG A 73 9.14 -30.36 15.30
CA ARG A 73 10.47 -30.25 14.69
C ARG A 73 10.48 -30.95 13.32
N ASN A 74 11.07 -30.32 12.31
CA ASN A 74 11.16 -30.92 10.98
C ASN A 74 11.96 -32.25 11.04
N PRO A 75 11.42 -33.36 10.47
CA PRO A 75 12.07 -34.67 10.43
C PRO A 75 13.53 -34.67 9.96
N LEU A 76 13.91 -33.75 9.06
CA LEU A 76 15.28 -33.57 8.56
C LEU A 76 16.29 -33.22 9.67
N PHE A 77 15.83 -32.57 10.74
CA PHE A 77 16.65 -32.10 11.85
C PHE A 77 16.46 -32.90 13.14
N GLN A 78 15.64 -33.96 13.11
CA GLN A 78 15.40 -34.81 14.28
C GLN A 78 16.54 -35.83 14.47
N ILE A 79 17.15 -35.82 15.66
CA ILE A 79 18.13 -36.83 16.07
C ILE A 79 17.39 -38.09 16.49
N GLY A 80 17.78 -39.25 15.97
CA GLY A 80 17.12 -40.53 16.29
C GLY A 80 15.81 -40.77 15.53
N ASN A 81 15.55 -40.02 14.46
CA ASN A 81 14.42 -40.28 13.58
C ASN A 81 14.47 -41.72 13.04
N LYS A 82 13.34 -42.44 13.12
CA LYS A 82 13.23 -43.85 12.72
C LYS A 82 13.29 -44.04 11.21
N LYS A 83 12.99 -42.98 10.42
CA LYS A 83 13.03 -43.01 8.96
C LYS A 83 14.42 -42.54 8.47
N PRO A 84 15.27 -43.44 7.94
CA PRO A 84 16.65 -43.11 7.55
C PRO A 84 16.73 -42.08 6.42
N GLU A 85 15.68 -41.93 5.62
CA GLU A 85 15.62 -41.03 4.46
C GLU A 85 15.84 -39.57 4.88
N TYR A 86 15.26 -39.13 5.99
CA TYR A 86 15.49 -37.77 6.51
C TYR A 86 16.93 -37.53 6.98
N SER A 87 17.71 -38.59 7.17
CA SER A 87 19.12 -38.52 7.56
C SER A 87 20.09 -38.47 6.39
N LYS A 88 19.62 -38.68 5.16
CA LYS A 88 20.43 -38.63 3.95
C LYS A 88 21.12 -37.27 3.81
N ARG A 89 22.45 -37.28 3.65
CA ARG A 89 23.28 -36.12 3.35
C ARG A 89 24.41 -36.55 2.43
N VAL A 90 24.71 -35.73 1.44
CA VAL A 90 25.87 -35.90 0.55
C VAL A 90 27.02 -35.01 1.03
N SER A 91 28.26 -35.38 0.68
CA SER A 91 29.49 -34.76 1.22
C SER A 91 30.33 -34.00 0.18
N ASN A 92 29.78 -33.74 -1.01
CA ASN A 92 30.36 -32.88 -2.04
C ASN A 92 30.17 -31.39 -1.69
N TYR A 93 30.87 -30.96 -0.63
CA TYR A 93 30.74 -29.62 -0.04
C TYR A 93 31.10 -28.49 -1.01
N LYS A 94 32.12 -28.66 -1.85
CA LYS A 94 32.45 -27.67 -2.87
C LYS A 94 31.57 -27.85 -4.11
N ILE A 95 31.38 -26.78 -4.87
CA ILE A 95 30.52 -26.86 -6.06
C ILE A 95 31.22 -27.63 -7.20
N GLU A 96 32.55 -27.65 -7.20
CA GLU A 96 33.39 -28.34 -8.19
C GLU A 96 33.60 -29.83 -7.89
N ASP A 97 33.25 -30.26 -6.66
CA ASP A 97 33.34 -31.66 -6.24
C ASP A 97 32.41 -32.54 -7.10
N GLU A 98 32.88 -33.75 -7.44
CA GLU A 98 32.08 -34.73 -8.16
C GLU A 98 30.81 -35.10 -7.38
N LEU A 99 29.76 -35.43 -8.12
CA LEU A 99 28.52 -35.94 -7.54
C LEU A 99 28.77 -37.28 -6.84
N THR A 100 28.14 -37.48 -5.69
CA THR A 100 28.29 -38.73 -4.96
C THR A 100 27.56 -39.85 -5.69
N HIS A 101 28.19 -41.03 -5.74
CA HIS A 101 27.63 -42.23 -6.35
C HIS A 101 26.98 -43.15 -5.29
N ASP A 102 26.84 -42.67 -4.06
CA ASP A 102 26.14 -43.36 -2.98
C ASP A 102 24.63 -43.12 -3.05
N ASN A 103 23.86 -43.96 -2.36
CA ASN A 103 22.41 -43.83 -2.25
C ASN A 103 22.00 -42.81 -1.15
N LEU A 104 22.85 -41.80 -0.90
CA LEU A 104 22.59 -40.73 0.06
C LEU A 104 21.86 -39.53 -0.56
N HIS A 105 21.46 -39.64 -1.82
CA HIS A 105 20.57 -38.71 -2.51
C HIS A 105 19.10 -39.17 -2.43
N PHE A 106 18.18 -38.27 -2.77
CA PHE A 106 16.77 -38.60 -2.95
C PHE A 106 16.47 -38.81 -4.43
N ASN A 107 15.90 -39.96 -4.77
CA ASN A 107 15.29 -40.23 -6.05
C ASN A 107 13.95 -39.51 -6.12
N TRP A 108 13.89 -38.50 -6.98
CA TRP A 108 12.73 -37.64 -7.12
C TRP A 108 11.88 -38.09 -8.31
N GLY A 109 10.57 -38.13 -8.11
CA GLY A 109 9.66 -38.61 -9.14
C GLY A 109 8.23 -38.75 -8.65
N ASN A 110 7.36 -39.24 -9.53
CA ASN A 110 5.94 -39.41 -9.24
C ASN A 110 5.61 -40.88 -8.91
N GLY A 111 4.63 -41.11 -8.03
CA GLY A 111 4.06 -42.44 -7.77
C GLY A 111 4.31 -43.02 -6.38
N ILE A 112 3.65 -44.14 -6.11
CA ILE A 112 3.74 -44.89 -4.85
C ILE A 112 5.17 -45.45 -4.71
N GLY A 113 5.83 -45.13 -3.60
CA GLY A 113 7.22 -45.51 -3.34
C GLY A 113 8.29 -44.50 -3.81
N SER A 114 7.89 -43.36 -4.39
CA SER A 114 8.80 -42.23 -4.63
C SER A 114 9.29 -41.63 -3.31
N GLU A 115 10.56 -41.22 -3.26
CA GLU A 115 11.13 -40.57 -2.07
C GLU A 115 10.57 -39.14 -1.87
N ARG A 116 9.87 -38.61 -2.88
CA ARG A 116 9.04 -37.41 -2.75
C ARG A 116 7.97 -37.54 -1.67
N ASN A 117 7.45 -38.75 -1.45
CA ASN A 117 6.36 -39.00 -0.51
C ASN A 117 6.77 -38.77 0.96
N TYR A 118 8.06 -38.70 1.28
CA TYR A 118 8.54 -38.29 2.61
C TYR A 118 8.32 -36.80 2.88
N PHE A 119 7.92 -36.01 1.88
CA PHE A 119 7.84 -34.55 1.96
C PHE A 119 6.46 -33.99 1.58
N THR A 120 5.53 -34.85 1.18
CA THR A 120 4.13 -34.50 0.91
C THR A 120 3.31 -34.62 2.19
N ASP A 121 2.21 -33.86 2.28
CA ASP A 121 1.31 -33.91 3.44
C ASP A 121 0.72 -35.32 3.68
N GLU A 122 0.43 -35.66 4.94
CA GLU A 122 -0.21 -36.94 5.32
C GLU A 122 -1.54 -37.19 4.60
N THR A 123 -2.28 -36.13 4.25
CA THR A 123 -3.53 -36.22 3.51
C THR A 123 -3.35 -36.70 2.06
N CYS A 124 -2.13 -36.66 1.52
CA CYS A 124 -1.82 -37.15 0.19
C CYS A 124 -1.74 -38.68 0.15
N GLN A 125 -2.32 -39.30 -0.88
CA GLN A 125 -2.27 -40.74 -1.06
C GLN A 125 -0.82 -41.24 -1.22
N GLY A 126 -0.39 -42.15 -0.35
CA GLY A 126 0.95 -42.73 -0.38
C GLY A 126 2.02 -41.89 0.32
N SER A 127 1.62 -40.82 1.02
CA SER A 127 2.52 -40.02 1.85
C SER A 127 3.19 -40.87 2.94
N LEU A 128 4.45 -40.56 3.20
CA LEU A 128 5.29 -41.14 4.25
C LEU A 128 5.65 -40.08 5.31
N LEU A 129 5.15 -38.85 5.17
CA LEU A 129 5.19 -37.86 6.22
C LEU A 129 3.98 -38.08 7.14
N GLU A 130 4.24 -38.51 8.37
CA GLU A 130 3.21 -38.75 9.40
C GLU A 130 2.85 -37.44 10.12
N LEU A 131 2.60 -36.38 9.35
CA LEU A 131 2.21 -35.06 9.83
C LEU A 131 1.19 -34.45 8.89
N SER A 132 0.03 -34.11 9.43
CA SER A 132 -0.97 -33.25 8.79
C SER A 132 -0.59 -31.77 8.98
N LEU A 133 -0.01 -31.16 7.94
CA LEU A 133 0.55 -29.81 7.95
C LEU A 133 -0.53 -28.76 7.69
N LYS A 134 -0.37 -27.59 8.33
CA LYS A 134 -1.23 -26.42 8.07
C LYS A 134 -0.87 -25.70 6.77
N LYS A 135 0.41 -25.75 6.39
CA LYS A 135 0.94 -25.17 5.15
C LYS A 135 1.28 -26.31 4.19
N GLU A 136 0.74 -26.24 2.96
CA GLU A 136 1.14 -27.16 1.89
C GLU A 136 2.50 -26.73 1.34
N PHE A 137 3.55 -27.50 1.67
CA PHE A 137 4.86 -27.33 1.03
C PHE A 137 4.80 -27.88 -0.39
N LEU A 138 4.75 -29.21 -0.56
CA LEU A 138 4.63 -29.86 -1.85
C LEU A 138 3.19 -30.29 -2.14
N LYS A 139 2.76 -30.11 -3.40
CA LYS A 139 1.48 -30.62 -3.89
C LYS A 139 1.46 -32.15 -3.83
N CYS A 140 0.29 -32.77 -3.62
CA CYS A 140 0.20 -34.24 -3.60
C CYS A 140 0.71 -34.91 -4.89
N THR A 141 0.43 -34.31 -6.04
CA THR A 141 0.89 -34.79 -7.34
C THR A 141 1.84 -33.80 -7.99
N ILE A 142 2.85 -34.33 -8.70
CA ILE A 142 3.69 -33.53 -9.58
C ILE A 142 2.83 -33.02 -10.74
N ASP A 143 3.08 -31.78 -11.15
CA ASP A 143 2.36 -31.15 -12.26
C ASP A 143 2.45 -32.04 -13.54
N PRO A 144 1.32 -32.29 -14.24
CA PRO A 144 1.30 -33.07 -15.47
C PRO A 144 2.31 -32.60 -16.53
N LEU A 145 2.59 -31.29 -16.58
CA LEU A 145 3.51 -30.68 -17.55
C LEU A 145 4.93 -31.25 -17.46
N ILE A 146 5.35 -31.69 -16.26
CA ILE A 146 6.70 -32.21 -16.00
C ILE A 146 6.71 -33.69 -15.58
N SER A 147 5.55 -34.36 -15.60
CA SER A 147 5.45 -35.79 -15.24
C SER A 147 4.99 -36.71 -16.37
N GLN A 148 4.20 -36.24 -17.34
CA GLN A 148 3.68 -37.11 -18.42
C GLN A 148 4.52 -37.07 -19.70
N GLN A 149 4.93 -35.87 -20.13
CA GLN A 149 5.84 -35.66 -21.26
C GLN A 149 6.83 -34.54 -20.92
N PRO A 150 7.70 -34.75 -19.92
CA PRO A 150 8.60 -33.71 -19.48
C PRO A 150 9.52 -33.29 -20.61
N VAL A 151 9.75 -31.98 -20.73
CA VAL A 151 10.97 -31.44 -21.37
C VAL A 151 12.13 -31.48 -20.38
N LEU A 152 11.82 -31.31 -19.10
CA LEU A 152 12.75 -31.39 -18.00
C LEU A 152 12.04 -32.03 -16.80
N SER A 153 12.68 -32.99 -16.12
CA SER A 153 12.17 -33.64 -14.90
C SER A 153 13.22 -33.59 -13.80
N ILE A 154 12.82 -33.33 -12.55
CA ILE A 154 13.72 -33.45 -11.40
C ILE A 154 13.84 -34.95 -11.08
N GLU A 155 15.05 -35.49 -11.23
CA GLU A 155 15.33 -36.92 -11.01
C GLU A 155 15.98 -37.17 -9.66
N ARG A 156 16.78 -36.21 -9.18
CA ARG A 156 17.59 -36.36 -7.98
C ARG A 156 17.69 -35.07 -7.19
N ILE A 157 17.60 -35.19 -5.87
CA ILE A 157 17.85 -34.09 -4.93
C ILE A 157 18.93 -34.49 -3.95
N ASP A 158 19.89 -33.61 -3.77
CA ASP A 158 21.04 -33.76 -2.90
C ASP A 158 20.96 -32.73 -1.78
N LEU A 159 20.98 -33.19 -0.53
CA LEU A 159 21.12 -32.34 0.66
C LEU A 159 22.56 -32.39 1.13
N ILE A 160 23.33 -31.33 0.88
CA ILE A 160 24.75 -31.25 1.24
C ILE A 160 24.83 -30.82 2.70
N GLY A 161 25.53 -31.62 3.52
CA GLY A 161 25.72 -31.30 4.93
C GLY A 161 26.20 -32.48 5.77
N ASP A 162 26.06 -32.35 7.08
CA ASP A 162 26.57 -33.34 8.03
C ASP A 162 25.43 -34.20 8.61
N THR A 163 25.50 -35.51 8.38
CA THR A 163 24.51 -36.49 8.85
C THR A 163 24.37 -36.57 10.37
N LYS A 164 25.47 -36.36 11.12
CA LYS A 164 25.50 -36.43 12.59
C LYS A 164 24.95 -35.14 13.21
N ARG A 165 25.34 -33.98 12.67
CA ARG A 165 24.86 -32.66 13.12
C ARG A 165 23.50 -32.29 12.55
N LYS A 166 23.01 -33.06 11.57
CA LYS A 166 21.76 -32.83 10.81
C LYS A 166 21.75 -31.50 10.06
N THR A 167 22.89 -30.89 9.80
CA THR A 167 22.96 -29.62 9.08
C THR A 167 22.69 -29.82 7.60
N ILE A 168 22.18 -28.77 6.96
CA ILE A 168 22.06 -28.66 5.51
C ILE A 168 22.63 -27.28 5.15
N GLU A 169 23.57 -27.26 4.22
CA GLU A 169 24.28 -26.06 3.77
C GLU A 169 23.91 -25.68 2.34
N ARG A 170 23.68 -26.68 1.50
CA ARG A 170 23.30 -26.53 0.10
C ARG A 170 22.28 -27.59 -0.28
N THR A 171 21.34 -27.22 -1.15
CA THR A 171 20.40 -28.14 -1.78
C THR A 171 20.67 -28.12 -3.27
N ASP A 172 21.03 -29.27 -3.83
CA ASP A 172 21.23 -29.43 -5.28
C ASP A 172 20.05 -30.21 -5.87
N PHE A 173 19.52 -29.73 -6.98
CA PHE A 173 18.50 -30.42 -7.78
C PHE A 173 19.11 -30.81 -9.11
N ILE A 174 19.05 -32.09 -9.45
CA ILE A 174 19.46 -32.60 -10.76
C ILE A 174 18.21 -32.84 -11.59
N ALA A 175 18.07 -32.02 -12.62
CA ALA A 175 16.96 -32.05 -13.55
C ALA A 175 17.44 -32.62 -14.90
N MET A 176 16.86 -33.74 -15.33
CA MET A 176 17.16 -34.38 -16.60
C MET A 176 16.40 -33.72 -17.74
N TYR A 177 17.11 -33.46 -18.85
CA TYR A 177 16.52 -32.96 -20.08
C TYR A 177 16.07 -34.11 -20.98
N HIS A 178 14.85 -33.97 -21.50
CA HIS A 178 14.19 -34.93 -22.37
C HIS A 178 13.99 -34.28 -23.74
N PRO A 179 14.98 -34.40 -24.63
CA PRO A 179 14.89 -33.84 -25.97
C PRO A 179 13.74 -34.51 -26.75
N GLN A 180 12.97 -33.75 -27.53
CA GLN A 180 11.92 -34.32 -28.36
C GLN A 180 12.49 -34.95 -29.63
N LYS A 181 13.67 -34.48 -30.06
CA LYS A 181 14.47 -35.03 -31.17
C LYS A 181 15.94 -35.11 -30.78
N GLU A 182 16.68 -36.10 -31.29
CA GLU A 182 18.10 -36.30 -30.93
C GLU A 182 18.98 -35.07 -31.23
N GLU A 183 18.65 -34.30 -32.28
CA GLU A 183 19.34 -33.07 -32.67
C GLU A 183 19.17 -31.92 -31.65
N GLU A 184 18.22 -32.03 -30.72
CA GLU A 184 17.86 -30.99 -29.75
C GLU A 184 18.63 -31.12 -28.42
N ASN A 185 19.62 -32.00 -28.31
CA ASN A 185 20.42 -32.18 -27.07
C ASN A 185 21.04 -30.87 -26.54
N LEU A 186 21.32 -29.92 -27.43
CA LEU A 186 21.86 -28.59 -27.12
C LEU A 186 20.81 -27.56 -26.70
N TYR A 187 19.52 -27.86 -26.87
CA TYR A 187 18.43 -26.89 -26.70
C TYR A 187 18.07 -26.66 -25.23
N ILE A 188 18.71 -27.40 -24.32
CA ILE A 188 18.59 -27.21 -22.87
C ILE A 188 18.90 -25.76 -22.47
N ASP A 189 19.91 -25.13 -23.09
CA ASP A 189 20.34 -23.75 -22.82
C ASP A 189 19.30 -22.70 -23.18
N ASN A 190 18.36 -23.01 -24.09
CA ASN A 190 17.26 -22.09 -24.42
C ASN A 190 16.32 -21.86 -23.24
N LEU A 191 16.39 -22.69 -22.19
CA LEU A 191 15.62 -22.52 -20.95
C LEU A 191 16.29 -21.54 -19.97
N TYR A 192 17.55 -21.14 -20.18
CA TYR A 192 18.34 -20.38 -19.20
C TYR A 192 17.64 -19.10 -18.72
N ASN A 193 17.24 -18.24 -19.65
CA ASN A 193 16.60 -16.96 -19.30
C ASN A 193 15.29 -17.16 -18.55
N ASN A 194 14.49 -18.15 -18.96
CA ASN A 194 13.22 -18.47 -18.31
C ASN A 194 13.44 -18.92 -16.86
N PHE A 195 14.41 -19.81 -16.61
CA PHE A 195 14.78 -20.22 -15.26
C PHE A 195 15.29 -19.06 -14.40
N MET A 196 16.18 -18.21 -14.93
CA MET A 196 16.69 -17.05 -14.16
C MET A 196 15.56 -16.11 -13.76
N GLN A 197 14.58 -15.89 -14.66
CA GLN A 197 13.39 -15.10 -14.35
C GLN A 197 12.54 -15.78 -13.27
N SER A 198 12.24 -17.09 -13.41
CA SER A 198 11.45 -17.84 -12.41
C SER A 198 12.11 -17.85 -11.03
N PHE A 199 13.44 -17.98 -10.94
CA PHE A 199 14.17 -17.92 -9.67
C PHE A 199 14.04 -16.55 -9.00
N LYS A 200 14.14 -15.47 -9.79
CA LYS A 200 13.96 -14.11 -9.30
C LYS A 200 12.54 -13.90 -8.76
N ASP A 201 11.53 -14.34 -9.49
CA ASP A 201 10.12 -14.17 -9.12
C ASP A 201 9.77 -14.94 -7.84
N LYS A 202 10.43 -16.08 -7.59
CA LYS A 202 10.31 -16.87 -6.36
C LYS A 202 11.31 -16.47 -5.26
N SER A 203 12.11 -15.42 -5.46
CA SER A 203 13.16 -15.00 -4.53
C SER A 203 14.12 -16.13 -4.12
N LEU A 204 14.40 -17.06 -5.03
CA LEU A 204 15.36 -18.15 -4.82
C LEU A 204 16.79 -17.71 -5.13
N TYR A 205 17.68 -17.93 -4.16
CA TYR A 205 19.10 -17.57 -4.27
C TYR A 205 19.91 -18.71 -4.88
N LEU A 206 19.95 -18.75 -6.22
CA LEU A 206 20.81 -19.67 -6.97
C LEU A 206 22.29 -19.34 -6.73
N ILE A 207 23.07 -20.32 -6.28
CA ILE A 207 24.53 -20.21 -6.19
C ILE A 207 25.14 -20.39 -7.58
N GLN A 208 24.77 -21.49 -8.23
CA GLN A 208 25.29 -21.89 -9.53
C GLN A 208 24.33 -22.89 -10.19
N ALA A 209 24.33 -22.93 -11.51
CA ALA A 209 23.71 -23.98 -12.30
C ALA A 209 24.74 -24.57 -13.26
N ASP A 210 24.94 -25.89 -13.22
CA ASP A 210 25.95 -26.61 -14.01
C ASP A 210 25.32 -27.67 -14.89
N ILE A 211 25.94 -27.94 -16.03
CA ILE A 211 25.55 -29.05 -16.90
C ILE A 211 26.07 -30.37 -16.35
N VAL A 212 25.18 -31.35 -16.29
CA VAL A 212 25.49 -32.71 -15.86
C VAL A 212 25.10 -33.71 -16.94
N PHE A 213 25.73 -34.88 -16.91
CA PHE A 213 25.45 -35.95 -17.85
C PHE A 213 25.50 -37.33 -17.20
N LYS A 214 24.77 -38.29 -17.77
CA LYS A 214 24.87 -39.72 -17.45
C LYS A 214 24.77 -40.56 -18.72
N GLU A 215 25.38 -41.74 -18.73
CA GLU A 215 25.28 -42.66 -19.87
C GLU A 215 23.87 -43.24 -19.97
N LYS A 216 23.29 -43.30 -21.18
CA LYS A 216 21.97 -43.88 -21.43
C LYS A 216 21.86 -45.34 -20.96
N LYS A 217 22.98 -46.09 -21.01
CA LYS A 217 23.07 -47.48 -20.53
C LYS A 217 23.05 -47.61 -19.01
N HIS A 218 23.40 -46.55 -18.28
CA HIS A 218 23.51 -46.51 -16.83
C HIS A 218 22.48 -45.54 -16.26
N ASN A 219 21.20 -45.94 -16.33
CA ASN A 219 20.09 -45.03 -16.04
C ASN A 219 19.90 -44.69 -14.55
N GLU A 220 20.65 -45.31 -13.64
CA GLU A 220 20.56 -45.05 -12.21
C GLU A 220 20.97 -43.60 -11.85
N ASN A 221 20.28 -43.01 -10.88
CA ASN A 221 20.51 -41.64 -10.44
C ASN A 221 21.84 -41.43 -9.68
N THR A 222 22.52 -42.52 -9.33
CA THR A 222 23.90 -42.53 -8.81
C THR A 222 24.95 -42.12 -9.85
N ASN A 223 24.64 -42.21 -11.15
CA ASN A 223 25.65 -42.10 -12.23
C ASN A 223 25.79 -40.72 -12.86
N TRP A 224 25.13 -39.69 -12.32
CA TRP A 224 25.27 -38.32 -12.80
C TRP A 224 26.69 -37.81 -12.54
N LYS A 225 27.26 -37.13 -13.55
CA LYS A 225 28.60 -36.52 -13.50
C LYS A 225 28.56 -35.08 -13.97
N LEU A 226 29.49 -34.26 -13.47
CA LEU A 226 29.65 -32.89 -13.93
C LEU A 226 30.30 -32.87 -15.31
N LEU A 227 29.73 -32.09 -16.24
CA LEU A 227 30.36 -31.86 -17.53
C LEU A 227 31.48 -30.83 -17.36
N LYS A 228 32.71 -31.22 -17.68
CA LYS A 228 33.91 -30.41 -17.46
C LYS A 228 34.70 -30.18 -18.75
N LYS A 229 35.28 -28.97 -18.87
CA LYS A 229 36.28 -28.60 -19.88
C LYS A 229 37.50 -28.04 -19.17
N ASN A 230 38.68 -28.61 -19.39
CA ASN A 230 39.92 -28.18 -18.73
C ASN A 230 39.77 -28.08 -17.20
N ASP A 231 39.15 -29.10 -16.58
CA ASP A 231 38.83 -29.17 -15.14
C ASP A 231 37.87 -28.08 -14.61
N GLN A 232 37.24 -27.29 -15.50
CA GLN A 232 36.19 -26.33 -15.13
C GLN A 232 34.80 -26.87 -15.49
N ASN A 233 33.85 -26.72 -14.56
CA ASN A 233 32.45 -27.07 -14.81
C ASN A 233 31.87 -26.18 -15.90
N ILE A 234 31.11 -26.78 -16.82
CA ILE A 234 30.33 -26.05 -17.81
C ILE A 234 29.04 -25.57 -17.15
N LYS A 235 28.83 -24.25 -17.14
CA LYS A 235 27.64 -23.66 -16.54
C LYS A 235 26.44 -23.76 -17.49
N PHE A 236 25.26 -23.76 -16.89
CA PHE A 236 24.01 -23.65 -17.63
C PHE A 236 23.94 -22.30 -18.37
N GLY A 237 23.64 -22.32 -19.67
CA GLY A 237 23.71 -21.14 -20.55
C GLY A 237 25.04 -20.98 -21.29
N GLU A 238 26.05 -21.80 -20.99
CA GLU A 238 27.37 -21.78 -21.65
C GLU A 238 27.63 -23.02 -22.53
N LEU A 239 26.63 -23.88 -22.74
CA LEU A 239 26.77 -25.12 -23.50
C LEU A 239 27.09 -24.85 -24.97
N ALA A 240 26.48 -23.82 -25.56
CA ALA A 240 26.73 -23.41 -26.95
C ALA A 240 28.20 -23.06 -27.22
N LEU A 241 28.91 -22.49 -26.23
CA LEU A 241 30.32 -22.14 -26.32
C LEU A 241 31.25 -23.35 -26.13
N ASN A 242 30.71 -24.46 -25.62
CA ASN A 242 31.44 -25.67 -25.27
C ASN A 242 30.89 -26.90 -26.00
N ALA A 243 30.25 -26.71 -27.15
CA ALA A 243 29.62 -27.79 -27.91
C ALA A 243 30.60 -28.90 -28.32
N ASP A 244 31.90 -28.59 -28.42
CA ASP A 244 32.99 -29.53 -28.68
C ASP A 244 33.22 -30.56 -27.56
N THR A 245 32.77 -30.26 -26.34
CA THR A 245 32.89 -31.17 -25.18
C THR A 245 31.78 -32.20 -25.10
N LEU A 246 30.74 -32.07 -25.91
CA LEU A 246 29.63 -33.00 -25.96
C LEU A 246 30.04 -34.20 -26.80
N SER A 247 30.32 -35.32 -26.13
CA SER A 247 30.57 -36.58 -26.82
C SER A 247 29.25 -37.31 -27.09
N ASN A 248 29.08 -37.86 -28.30
CA ASN A 248 28.14 -38.89 -28.76
C ASN A 248 26.68 -38.92 -28.24
N ASP A 249 25.77 -39.39 -29.08
CA ASP A 249 24.32 -39.59 -28.80
C ASP A 249 23.99 -40.60 -27.66
N ASN A 250 25.00 -41.08 -26.93
CA ASN A 250 24.88 -42.09 -25.87
C ASN A 250 24.68 -41.51 -24.46
N TYR A 251 24.63 -40.18 -24.31
CA TYR A 251 24.45 -39.52 -23.02
C TYR A 251 23.09 -38.85 -22.89
N ASN A 252 22.60 -38.82 -21.66
CA ASN A 252 21.50 -37.96 -21.23
C ASN A 252 22.09 -36.76 -20.51
N TYR A 253 21.66 -35.57 -20.91
CA TYR A 253 22.09 -34.31 -20.30
C TYR A 253 21.06 -33.80 -19.30
N GLY A 254 21.52 -32.96 -18.39
CA GLY A 254 20.69 -32.33 -17.38
C GLY A 254 21.35 -31.10 -16.79
N ILE A 255 20.66 -30.49 -15.83
CA ILE A 255 21.12 -29.31 -15.11
C ILE A 255 21.15 -29.65 -13.63
N ARG A 256 22.27 -29.34 -12.96
CA ARG A 256 22.34 -29.27 -11.50
C ARG A 256 22.12 -27.83 -11.07
N PHE A 257 21.00 -27.56 -10.41
CA PHE A 257 20.73 -26.28 -9.76
C PHE A 257 21.13 -26.33 -8.29
N SER A 258 22.00 -25.42 -7.86
CA SER A 258 22.53 -25.40 -6.50
C SER A 258 22.05 -24.17 -5.75
N PHE A 259 21.36 -24.36 -4.63
CA PHE A 259 20.81 -23.29 -3.81
C PHE A 259 21.41 -23.29 -2.42
N ASN A 260 21.57 -22.10 -1.87
CA ASN A 260 21.98 -21.93 -0.47
C ASN A 260 20.77 -22.16 0.44
N SER A 261 20.77 -23.26 1.20
CA SER A 261 19.67 -23.64 2.11
C SER A 261 19.57 -22.75 3.36
N LYS A 262 20.38 -21.69 3.48
CA LYS A 262 20.27 -20.67 4.53
C LYS A 262 19.93 -19.29 3.97
N ALA A 263 20.04 -19.10 2.65
CA ALA A 263 19.75 -17.80 2.04
C ALA A 263 18.25 -17.53 2.08
N GLY A 264 17.87 -16.33 2.52
CA GLY A 264 16.46 -15.93 2.67
C GLY A 264 15.74 -16.55 3.88
N LYS A 265 16.36 -17.47 4.63
CA LYS A 265 15.74 -18.11 5.80
C LYS A 265 15.51 -17.16 6.98
N TYR A 266 16.48 -16.28 7.21
CA TYR A 266 16.43 -15.32 8.32
C TYR A 266 16.40 -13.91 7.77
N LEU A 267 15.58 -13.07 8.40
CA LEU A 267 15.61 -11.63 8.18
C LEU A 267 17.01 -11.09 8.45
N LYS A 268 17.51 -10.28 7.52
CA LYS A 268 18.79 -9.60 7.66
C LYS A 268 18.59 -8.18 8.18
N SER A 269 19.60 -7.69 8.88
CA SER A 269 19.64 -6.31 9.38
C SER A 269 19.63 -5.24 8.29
N ASP A 270 20.04 -5.59 7.07
CA ASP A 270 20.05 -4.71 5.91
C ASP A 270 18.70 -4.64 5.16
N GLY A 271 17.71 -5.43 5.60
CA GLY A 271 16.39 -5.50 4.96
C GLY A 271 16.38 -6.20 3.60
N SER A 272 17.46 -6.91 3.21
CA SER A 272 17.54 -7.56 1.90
C SER A 272 16.70 -8.84 1.78
N VAL A 273 16.03 -9.27 2.84
CA VAL A 273 15.24 -10.49 2.90
C VAL A 273 13.81 -10.11 3.28
N ASN A 274 12.88 -10.46 2.39
CA ASN A 274 11.45 -10.22 2.61
C ASN A 274 10.89 -11.16 3.68
N THR A 275 9.78 -10.77 4.29
CA THR A 275 8.99 -11.66 5.16
C THR A 275 7.52 -11.51 4.85
N ASP A 276 6.80 -12.64 4.84
CA ASP A 276 5.35 -12.66 4.67
C ASP A 276 4.64 -12.06 5.90
N LYS A 277 5.22 -12.27 7.08
CA LYS A 277 4.63 -11.91 8.37
C LYS A 277 5.71 -11.64 9.42
N LEU A 278 5.53 -10.57 10.18
CA LEU A 278 6.36 -10.27 11.35
C LEU A 278 5.49 -10.13 12.58
N CYS A 279 5.75 -10.92 13.61
CA CYS A 279 5.01 -10.91 14.87
C CYS A 279 5.91 -10.49 16.04
N TRP A 280 5.33 -9.77 16.99
CA TRP A 280 6.00 -9.43 18.24
C TRP A 280 5.75 -10.49 19.31
N ASN A 281 6.75 -10.73 20.15
CA ASN A 281 6.60 -11.62 21.32
C ASN A 281 6.03 -10.85 22.51
N THR A 282 5.18 -11.52 23.29
CA THR A 282 4.74 -11.04 24.61
C THR A 282 5.58 -11.69 25.73
N LYS A 283 5.46 -11.18 26.97
CA LYS A 283 6.23 -11.67 28.14
C LYS A 283 6.10 -13.18 28.39
N ASN A 284 5.02 -13.81 27.92
CA ASN A 284 4.73 -15.24 28.14
C ASN A 284 4.97 -16.09 26.88
N SER A 285 5.73 -15.61 25.91
CA SER A 285 5.97 -16.30 24.62
C SER A 285 4.68 -16.60 23.82
N GLN A 286 3.58 -15.91 24.12
CA GLN A 286 2.40 -15.89 23.26
C GLN A 286 2.64 -14.90 22.11
N TYR A 287 2.11 -15.23 20.94
CA TYR A 287 2.13 -14.33 19.78
C TYR A 287 1.42 -13.02 20.15
N GLY A 288 2.17 -11.92 20.09
CA GLY A 288 1.65 -10.57 20.12
C GLY A 288 1.15 -10.13 18.74
N PRO A 289 0.97 -8.83 18.52
CA PRO A 289 0.51 -8.30 17.24
C PRO A 289 1.43 -8.70 16.09
N CYS A 290 0.85 -8.86 14.90
CA CYS A 290 1.57 -9.19 13.69
C CYS A 290 1.28 -8.20 12.56
N LEU A 291 2.29 -7.94 11.74
CA LEU A 291 2.19 -7.19 10.49
C LEU A 291 2.30 -8.13 9.30
N THR A 292 1.40 -7.94 8.33
CA THR A 292 1.39 -8.64 7.04
C THR A 292 1.15 -7.66 5.92
N ALA A 293 1.79 -7.85 4.76
CA ALA A 293 1.44 -7.09 3.56
C ALA A 293 0.10 -7.58 3.00
N LYS A 294 -0.81 -6.65 2.69
CA LYS A 294 -2.02 -6.94 1.92
C LYS A 294 -1.79 -6.71 0.42
N ASP A 295 -1.03 -5.67 0.10
CA ASP A 295 -0.58 -5.30 -1.24
C ASP A 295 0.70 -4.45 -1.14
N GLU A 296 1.21 -3.96 -2.27
CA GLU A 296 2.46 -3.18 -2.36
C GLU A 296 2.48 -1.92 -1.50
N ASN A 297 1.31 -1.36 -1.14
CA ASN A 297 1.19 -0.09 -0.43
C ASN A 297 0.55 -0.20 0.95
N LYS A 298 0.16 -1.41 1.39
CA LYS A 298 -0.62 -1.59 2.62
C LYS A 298 -0.08 -2.70 3.48
N LEU A 299 0.28 -2.32 4.71
CA LEU A 299 0.51 -3.25 5.82
C LEU A 299 -0.73 -3.33 6.70
N VAL A 300 -1.07 -4.53 7.13
CA VAL A 300 -2.20 -4.82 8.01
C VAL A 300 -1.66 -5.27 9.36
N LEU A 301 -2.11 -4.60 10.42
CA LEU A 301 -1.84 -4.99 11.81
C LEU A 301 -2.97 -5.87 12.32
N THR A 302 -2.62 -7.06 12.81
CA THR A 302 -3.57 -8.02 13.40
C THR A 302 -3.21 -8.30 14.86
N SER A 303 -4.21 -8.48 15.71
CA SER A 303 -4.00 -8.93 17.10
C SER A 303 -3.45 -10.36 17.14
N GLY A 304 -2.56 -10.62 18.09
CA GLY A 304 -2.09 -11.98 18.41
C GLY A 304 -2.96 -12.71 19.43
N ALA A 305 -3.96 -12.03 20.01
CA ALA A 305 -4.86 -12.61 21.00
C ALA A 305 -5.76 -13.70 20.36
N PRO A 306 -5.91 -14.87 21.01
CA PRO A 306 -6.75 -15.95 20.50
C PRO A 306 -8.26 -15.64 20.62
N ASP A 307 -8.66 -14.83 21.61
CA ASP A 307 -10.06 -14.46 21.82
C ASP A 307 -10.50 -13.35 20.84
N LYS A 308 -11.70 -13.49 20.26
CA LYS A 308 -12.31 -12.52 19.35
C LYS A 308 -12.55 -11.17 20.01
N ASN A 309 -12.85 -11.15 21.30
CA ASN A 309 -13.17 -9.92 22.02
C ASN A 309 -11.93 -9.07 22.37
N GLU A 310 -10.72 -9.62 22.19
CA GLU A 310 -9.42 -8.94 22.41
C GLU A 310 -8.70 -8.66 21.07
N LYS A 311 -9.40 -8.75 19.94
CA LYS A 311 -8.85 -8.54 18.58
C LYS A 311 -8.73 -7.07 18.20
N MET A 312 -8.24 -6.24 19.10
CA MET A 312 -8.14 -4.80 18.90
C MET A 312 -6.67 -4.43 18.71
N PRO A 313 -6.11 -4.58 17.49
CA PRO A 313 -4.75 -4.16 17.23
C PRO A 313 -4.64 -2.64 17.43
N ALA A 314 -3.52 -2.22 18.01
CA ALA A 314 -3.24 -0.82 18.30
C ALA A 314 -1.82 -0.45 17.88
N LEU A 315 -1.66 0.77 17.35
CA LEU A 315 -0.35 1.39 17.13
C LEU A 315 -0.11 2.41 18.23
N CYS A 316 0.98 2.24 18.98
CA CYS A 316 1.26 3.07 20.15
C CYS A 316 2.57 3.84 20.03
N TRP A 317 2.57 5.06 20.57
CA TRP A 317 3.73 5.92 20.71
C TRP A 317 4.03 6.13 22.19
N ASP A 318 5.28 5.91 22.56
CA ASP A 318 5.79 6.09 23.92
C ASP A 318 7.06 6.95 23.88
N THR A 319 7.14 7.91 24.80
CA THR A 319 8.29 8.82 24.95
C THR A 319 9.28 8.35 26.02
N GLN A 320 9.04 7.19 26.64
CA GLN A 320 9.83 6.58 27.73
C GLN A 320 9.94 7.43 29.02
N ASN A 321 9.46 8.68 29.00
CA ASN A 321 9.58 9.67 30.06
C ASN A 321 8.32 9.74 30.94
N LYS A 322 7.91 8.65 31.61
CA LYS A 322 6.76 8.59 32.55
C LYS A 322 5.38 9.06 32.01
N ALA A 323 5.32 9.72 30.86
CA ALA A 323 4.11 10.04 30.13
C ALA A 323 3.62 8.73 29.52
N LYS A 324 2.36 8.43 29.79
CA LYS A 324 1.77 7.17 29.39
C LYS A 324 1.58 7.12 27.88
N SER A 325 1.73 5.94 27.30
CA SER A 325 1.66 5.71 25.86
C SER A 325 0.34 6.20 25.27
N VAL A 326 0.42 6.79 24.07
CA VAL A 326 -0.73 7.16 23.26
C VAL A 326 -0.93 6.07 22.20
N CYS A 327 -2.13 5.54 22.06
CA CYS A 327 -2.42 4.43 21.14
C CYS A 327 -3.54 4.80 20.17
N LEU A 328 -3.38 4.46 18.90
CA LEU A 328 -4.44 4.48 17.90
C LEU A 328 -5.03 3.07 17.84
N GLU A 329 -6.25 2.92 18.37
CA GLU A 329 -6.92 1.64 18.57
C GLU A 329 -8.12 1.51 17.61
N LEU A 330 -8.38 0.31 17.11
CA LEU A 330 -9.65 -0.03 16.47
C LEU A 330 -10.66 -0.44 17.54
N LYS A 331 -11.77 0.30 17.68
CA LYS A 331 -12.88 0.00 18.62
C LYS A 331 -14.20 -0.27 17.89
N GLU A 332 -14.91 -1.32 18.33
CA GLU A 332 -16.32 -1.51 18.00
C GLU A 332 -17.15 -0.42 18.69
N LEU A 333 -18.11 0.15 17.97
CA LEU A 333 -19.03 1.13 18.54
C LEU A 333 -19.88 0.49 19.65
N PRO A 334 -20.12 1.19 20.77
CA PRO A 334 -21.12 0.75 21.74
C PRO A 334 -22.49 0.66 21.03
N GLY A 335 -23.23 -0.44 21.26
CA GLY A 335 -24.50 -0.73 20.58
C GLY A 335 -25.63 0.31 20.77
N ASP A 336 -25.44 1.32 21.60
CA ASP A 336 -26.40 2.41 21.84
C ASP A 336 -26.25 3.59 20.85
N PHE A 337 -25.22 3.60 19.99
CA PHE A 337 -25.05 4.62 18.95
C PHE A 337 -25.81 4.24 17.66
N SER A 338 -27.14 4.39 17.69
CA SER A 338 -27.98 4.25 16.49
C SER A 338 -27.80 5.47 15.59
N ILE A 339 -26.93 5.37 14.59
CA ILE A 339 -26.93 6.29 13.45
C ILE A 339 -27.86 5.65 12.41
N THR A 340 -29.05 6.21 12.26
CA THR A 340 -30.16 5.64 11.47
C THR A 340 -29.93 5.59 9.95
N ASP A 341 -28.75 5.99 9.46
CA ASP A 341 -28.36 5.99 8.04
C ASP A 341 -27.08 5.18 7.74
N ALA A 342 -26.82 4.12 8.52
CA ALA A 342 -25.66 3.25 8.33
C ALA A 342 -25.91 2.19 7.23
N GLN A 343 -25.67 2.54 5.96
CA GLN A 343 -25.45 1.54 4.89
C GLN A 343 -23.99 1.41 4.46
N TYR A 344 -23.04 2.11 5.12
CA TYR A 344 -21.66 2.23 4.62
C TYR A 344 -20.52 2.22 5.66
N LEU A 345 -20.75 1.77 6.90
CA LEU A 345 -19.66 1.67 7.87
C LEU A 345 -19.34 0.19 8.13
N ASP A 346 -18.14 -0.25 7.72
CA ASP A 346 -17.45 -1.33 8.41
C ASP A 346 -17.32 -0.88 9.88
N ASP A 347 -17.87 -1.65 10.82
CA ASP A 347 -18.18 -1.32 12.23
C ASP A 347 -16.97 -0.99 13.15
N SER A 348 -15.82 -0.59 12.60
CA SER A 348 -14.58 -0.34 13.33
C SER A 348 -14.15 1.12 13.24
N ASN A 349 -14.21 1.85 14.35
CA ASN A 349 -13.70 3.21 14.44
C ASN A 349 -12.27 3.25 14.99
N PHE A 350 -11.44 4.10 14.40
CA PHE A 350 -10.14 4.43 14.98
C PHE A 350 -10.31 5.44 16.11
N ILE A 351 -9.91 5.06 17.32
CA ILE A 351 -9.95 5.92 18.49
C ILE A 351 -8.53 6.12 19.00
N LEU A 352 -8.10 7.37 19.07
CA LEU A 352 -6.86 7.73 19.73
C LEU A 352 -7.11 7.74 21.25
N THR A 353 -6.40 6.88 21.98
CA THR A 353 -6.47 6.75 23.43
C THR A 353 -5.14 7.15 24.06
N LYS A 354 -5.20 7.58 25.32
CA LYS A 354 -4.04 7.72 26.21
C LYS A 354 -4.45 7.27 27.60
N GLU A 355 -3.50 6.82 28.40
CA GLU A 355 -3.80 6.56 29.81
C GLU A 355 -3.68 7.84 30.65
N ASP A 356 -4.60 8.04 31.59
CA ASP A 356 -4.54 9.09 32.59
C ASP A 356 -3.61 8.73 33.76
N ASN A 357 -3.33 9.66 34.67
CA ASN A 357 -2.46 9.42 35.84
C ASN A 357 -2.94 8.28 36.77
N LYS A 358 -4.21 7.87 36.68
CA LYS A 358 -4.82 6.80 37.48
C LYS A 358 -4.82 5.44 36.78
N GLY A 359 -4.42 5.37 35.50
CA GLY A 359 -4.41 4.13 34.71
C GLY A 359 -5.67 3.90 33.88
N ASN A 360 -6.58 4.88 33.82
CA ASN A 360 -7.76 4.77 32.98
C ASN A 360 -7.42 5.20 31.55
N GLN A 361 -7.95 4.49 30.55
CA GLN A 361 -7.93 4.97 29.19
C GLN A 361 -8.88 6.17 29.03
N ILE A 362 -8.37 7.24 28.46
CA ILE A 362 -9.11 8.46 28.09
C ILE A 362 -8.80 8.82 26.63
N ALA A 363 -9.59 9.72 26.04
CA ALA A 363 -9.34 10.20 24.69
C ALA A 363 -7.98 10.90 24.57
N GLY A 364 -7.23 10.53 23.55
CA GLY A 364 -5.99 11.19 23.13
C GLY A 364 -6.28 12.48 22.36
N THR A 365 -5.24 13.27 22.12
CA THR A 365 -5.32 14.51 21.33
C THR A 365 -4.41 14.40 20.12
N LEU A 366 -4.97 14.54 18.93
CA LEU A 366 -4.23 14.67 17.68
C LEU A 366 -4.21 16.13 17.27
N VAL A 367 -3.01 16.71 17.13
CA VAL A 367 -2.84 18.06 16.58
C VAL A 367 -2.53 17.91 15.10
N ALA A 368 -3.51 18.20 14.24
CA ALA A 368 -3.39 18.09 12.80
C ALA A 368 -4.33 19.07 12.08
N ASN A 369 -4.02 19.40 10.83
CA ASN A 369 -4.98 20.02 9.92
C ASN A 369 -5.96 18.95 9.46
N VAL A 370 -7.22 19.06 9.88
CA VAL A 370 -8.27 18.10 9.55
C VAL A 370 -9.09 18.64 8.38
N VAL A 371 -9.28 17.79 7.37
CA VAL A 371 -10.20 18.01 6.27
C VAL A 371 -11.29 16.97 6.37
N ILE A 372 -12.52 17.45 6.42
CA ILE A 372 -13.73 16.65 6.51
C ILE A 372 -14.30 16.55 5.09
N GLU A 373 -14.41 15.33 4.59
CA GLU A 373 -15.19 15.03 3.38
C GLU A 373 -16.65 14.83 3.80
N ASP A 374 -17.53 15.62 3.21
CA ASP A 374 -18.98 15.48 3.28
C ASP A 374 -19.50 15.12 1.87
N SER A 375 -20.71 14.61 1.77
CA SER A 375 -21.30 14.29 0.47
C SER A 375 -22.79 14.53 0.45
N HIS A 376 -23.25 15.25 -0.56
CA HIS A 376 -24.68 15.51 -0.79
C HIS A 376 -25.06 15.20 -2.24
N TYR A 377 -26.36 15.05 -2.48
CA TYR A 377 -26.89 14.85 -3.84
C TYR A 377 -27.37 16.17 -4.43
N GLU A 378 -26.83 16.53 -5.60
CA GLU A 378 -27.38 17.58 -6.47
C GLU A 378 -28.15 16.91 -7.62
N GLY A 379 -29.47 16.84 -7.46
CA GLY A 379 -30.31 16.03 -8.34
C GLY A 379 -29.97 14.55 -8.20
N SER A 380 -29.43 13.94 -9.26
CA SER A 380 -28.98 12.54 -9.27
C SER A 380 -27.48 12.35 -9.09
N LYS A 381 -26.70 13.43 -8.94
CA LYS A 381 -25.24 13.38 -8.84
C LYS A 381 -24.80 13.52 -7.38
N LEU A 382 -24.02 12.55 -6.90
CA LEU A 382 -23.31 12.68 -5.63
C LEU A 382 -22.15 13.66 -5.80
N VAL A 383 -22.17 14.74 -5.03
CA VAL A 383 -21.13 15.77 -4.98
C VAL A 383 -20.41 15.63 -3.65
N LYS A 384 -19.07 15.61 -3.72
CA LYS A 384 -18.21 15.58 -2.53
C LYS A 384 -17.80 16.99 -2.18
N GLU A 385 -17.92 17.32 -0.91
CA GLU A 385 -17.51 18.61 -0.37
C GLU A 385 -16.41 18.42 0.67
N TYR A 386 -15.43 19.30 0.65
CA TYR A 386 -14.32 19.28 1.59
C TYR A 386 -14.35 20.54 2.42
N ARG A 387 -14.24 20.41 3.74
CA ARG A 387 -14.14 21.55 4.66
C ARG A 387 -13.10 21.34 5.74
N THR A 388 -12.48 22.42 6.21
CA THR A 388 -11.63 22.39 7.41
C THR A 388 -12.45 22.70 8.66
N VAL A 389 -11.89 22.39 9.83
CA VAL A 389 -12.45 22.84 11.12
C VAL A 389 -12.53 24.37 11.14
N PRO A 390 -13.69 24.96 11.51
CA PRO A 390 -13.86 26.41 11.56
C PRO A 390 -13.15 27.02 12.76
N GLU A 391 -12.70 28.24 12.58
CA GLU A 391 -12.14 29.11 13.62
C GLU A 391 -13.12 30.24 13.91
N VAL A 392 -13.37 30.52 15.19
CA VAL A 392 -14.36 31.50 15.63
C VAL A 392 -13.64 32.59 16.41
N SER A 393 -13.92 33.85 16.08
CA SER A 393 -13.33 35.02 16.75
C SER A 393 -14.34 36.14 16.99
N TYR A 394 -14.24 36.79 18.15
CA TYR A 394 -15.06 37.95 18.52
C TYR A 394 -14.37 39.24 18.09
N HIS A 395 -15.12 40.15 17.47
CA HIS A 395 -14.62 41.47 17.06
C HIS A 395 -15.67 42.56 17.28
N SER A 396 -15.23 43.78 17.54
CA SER A 396 -16.09 44.97 17.57
C SER A 396 -15.63 45.99 16.55
N PHE A 397 -16.56 46.73 15.95
CA PHE A 397 -16.17 47.90 15.18
C PHE A 397 -15.66 49.01 16.11
N THR A 398 -14.96 50.01 15.57
CA THR A 398 -14.32 51.06 16.40
C THR A 398 -14.77 52.49 16.08
N GLY A 399 -15.70 52.68 15.13
CA GLY A 399 -16.26 53.98 14.81
C GLY A 399 -16.95 54.61 16.02
N ASN A 400 -16.56 55.83 16.37
CA ASN A 400 -17.00 56.48 17.60
C ASN A 400 -17.32 57.97 17.42
N ASN A 401 -16.81 58.62 16.38
CA ASN A 401 -16.90 60.06 16.16
C ASN A 401 -17.92 60.39 15.07
N LYS A 402 -18.21 61.68 14.87
CA LYS A 402 -19.22 62.14 13.92
C LYS A 402 -18.97 61.74 12.45
N SER A 403 -17.73 61.41 12.05
CA SER A 403 -17.44 60.97 10.67
C SER A 403 -18.08 59.64 10.31
N MET A 404 -18.51 58.84 11.29
CA MET A 404 -19.24 57.60 11.05
C MET A 404 -20.70 57.83 10.66
N ILE A 405 -21.25 59.03 10.89
CA ILE A 405 -22.65 59.35 10.57
C ILE A 405 -22.73 59.80 9.12
N VAL A 406 -23.45 59.04 8.31
CA VAL A 406 -23.51 59.25 6.86
C VAL A 406 -24.93 59.58 6.37
N GLY A 407 -25.02 60.29 5.25
CA GLY A 407 -26.29 60.65 4.61
C GLY A 407 -26.64 59.76 3.41
N GLU A 408 -27.79 60.01 2.80
CA GLU A 408 -28.39 59.15 1.74
C GLU A 408 -27.52 58.95 0.49
N ASN A 409 -26.64 59.90 0.17
CA ASN A 409 -25.75 59.83 -1.01
C ASN A 409 -24.38 59.22 -0.71
N TYR A 410 -24.20 58.62 0.47
CA TYR A 410 -22.94 57.99 0.86
C TYR A 410 -22.67 56.74 0.02
N VAL A 411 -21.44 56.63 -0.49
CA VAL A 411 -20.95 55.44 -1.18
C VAL A 411 -19.77 54.92 -0.36
N GLY A 412 -19.92 53.72 0.21
CA GLY A 412 -18.91 53.11 1.07
C GLY A 412 -17.62 52.77 0.33
N ASP A 413 -16.48 53.11 0.94
CA ASP A 413 -15.16 52.60 0.55
C ASP A 413 -14.58 51.87 1.77
N ASP A 414 -14.96 50.59 1.96
CA ASP A 414 -14.60 49.82 3.17
C ASP A 414 -13.08 49.73 3.43
N LEU A 415 -12.21 50.16 2.51
CA LEU A 415 -10.74 50.18 2.69
C LEU A 415 -10.27 51.47 3.37
N LYS A 416 -11.08 52.53 3.35
CA LYS A 416 -10.78 53.85 3.90
C LYS A 416 -11.75 54.28 4.99
N GLU A 417 -12.80 53.50 5.21
CA GLU A 417 -13.74 53.74 6.29
C GLU A 417 -13.07 53.55 7.65
N ASP A 418 -13.21 54.55 8.52
CA ASP A 418 -12.84 54.42 9.92
C ASP A 418 -13.72 53.33 10.57
N GLY A 419 -13.14 52.59 11.52
CA GLY A 419 -13.91 51.65 12.33
C GLY A 419 -14.03 50.23 11.79
N VAL A 420 -13.58 49.94 10.56
CA VAL A 420 -13.68 48.62 9.92
C VAL A 420 -12.92 47.53 10.66
N ILE A 421 -13.40 46.29 10.54
CA ILE A 421 -12.71 45.12 11.08
C ILE A 421 -11.90 44.46 9.96
N THR A 422 -10.61 44.19 10.26
CA THR A 422 -9.71 43.48 9.33
C THR A 422 -9.22 42.18 9.95
N ILE A 423 -9.42 41.06 9.27
CA ILE A 423 -8.97 39.73 9.72
C ILE A 423 -7.98 39.15 8.68
N PRO A 424 -6.76 38.75 9.06
CA PRO A 424 -5.84 38.06 8.16
C PRO A 424 -6.47 36.79 7.58
N ARG A 425 -6.40 36.61 6.26
CA ARG A 425 -7.04 35.46 5.59
C ARG A 425 -6.21 34.20 5.78
N LYS A 426 -6.88 33.12 6.18
CA LYS A 426 -6.26 31.80 6.33
C LYS A 426 -5.74 31.24 5.01
N LEU A 427 -4.61 30.54 5.09
CA LEU A 427 -4.09 29.72 3.99
C LEU A 427 -4.81 28.36 3.98
N CYS A 428 -5.43 28.03 2.85
CA CYS A 428 -6.18 26.79 2.70
C CYS A 428 -5.33 25.67 2.10
N PRO A 429 -5.45 24.43 2.59
CA PRO A 429 -4.73 23.29 2.03
C PRO A 429 -5.30 22.87 0.68
N VAL A 430 -4.51 22.11 -0.08
CA VAL A 430 -4.95 21.39 -1.28
C VAL A 430 -5.09 19.92 -0.91
N VAL A 431 -6.20 19.29 -1.31
CA VAL A 431 -6.54 17.92 -0.90
C VAL A 431 -7.00 17.16 -2.14
N ASN A 432 -6.31 16.07 -2.48
CA ASN A 432 -6.64 15.23 -3.66
C ASN A 432 -6.84 16.05 -4.95
N ASP A 433 -5.93 16.99 -5.22
CA ASP A 433 -6.01 17.96 -6.33
C ASP A 433 -7.21 18.92 -6.30
N VAL A 434 -8.02 18.90 -5.25
CA VAL A 434 -9.10 19.86 -4.99
C VAL A 434 -8.53 21.04 -4.20
N ARG A 435 -8.62 22.23 -4.80
CA ARG A 435 -8.28 23.49 -4.14
C ARG A 435 -9.41 23.91 -3.20
N LEU A 436 -9.08 24.14 -1.94
CA LEU A 436 -10.01 24.75 -0.98
C LEU A 436 -9.88 26.27 -0.98
N TRP A 437 -11.02 26.94 -0.87
CA TRP A 437 -11.14 28.40 -0.83
C TRP A 437 -11.38 28.87 0.61
N PRO A 438 -10.75 29.98 1.03
CA PRO A 438 -11.04 30.57 2.33
C PRO A 438 -12.47 31.11 2.34
N ARG A 439 -13.18 30.88 3.44
CA ARG A 439 -14.58 31.24 3.66
C ARG A 439 -14.68 31.99 4.98
N LEU A 440 -15.47 33.06 4.97
CA LEU A 440 -15.81 33.81 6.16
C LEU A 440 -17.32 34.03 6.19
N THR A 441 -17.94 33.79 7.34
CA THR A 441 -19.25 34.35 7.66
C THR A 441 -19.17 35.17 8.93
N VAL A 442 -20.02 36.17 9.04
CA VAL A 442 -20.10 37.07 10.18
C VAL A 442 -21.52 37.09 10.71
N ALA A 443 -21.66 37.02 12.03
CA ALA A 443 -22.93 37.12 12.72
C ALA A 443 -22.88 38.22 13.77
N VAL A 444 -23.98 38.94 13.97
CA VAL A 444 -24.08 39.93 15.05
C VAL A 444 -23.94 39.22 16.39
N SER A 445 -23.01 39.69 17.23
CA SER A 445 -22.84 39.22 18.60
C SER A 445 -23.60 40.11 19.59
N SER A 446 -23.37 41.41 19.54
CA SER A 446 -24.11 42.40 20.34
C SER A 446 -24.31 43.68 19.54
N MET A 447 -25.45 44.32 19.75
CA MET A 447 -25.80 45.57 19.09
C MET A 447 -26.65 46.43 20.01
N THR A 448 -26.29 47.69 20.14
CA THR A 448 -27.11 48.69 20.85
C THR A 448 -27.28 49.93 19.97
N PRO A 449 -28.52 50.35 19.67
CA PRO A 449 -28.78 51.57 18.87
C PRO A 449 -28.61 52.82 19.74
N VAL A 450 -27.38 53.11 20.19
CA VAL A 450 -27.10 54.28 21.03
C VAL A 450 -27.17 55.55 20.20
N VAL A 451 -27.89 56.56 20.69
CA VAL A 451 -27.94 57.88 20.03
C VAL A 451 -26.61 58.60 20.24
N PHE A 452 -26.04 59.12 19.17
CA PHE A 452 -24.78 59.87 19.20
C PHE A 452 -24.87 61.12 20.10
N ASP A 453 -23.84 61.32 20.95
CA ASP A 453 -23.72 62.49 21.80
C ASP A 453 -22.96 63.59 21.05
N ASP A 454 -23.68 64.54 20.46
CA ASP A 454 -23.11 65.65 19.69
C ASP A 454 -22.22 66.58 20.54
N GLU A 455 -22.48 66.71 21.85
CA GLU A 455 -21.67 67.56 22.74
C GLU A 455 -20.31 66.95 23.01
N LYS A 456 -20.27 65.63 23.22
CA LYS A 456 -19.02 64.88 23.49
C LYS A 456 -18.37 64.34 22.23
N ASN A 457 -19.04 64.37 21.08
CA ASN A 457 -18.60 63.78 19.82
C ASN A 457 -18.24 62.29 19.95
N ILE A 458 -19.06 61.53 20.71
CA ILE A 458 -18.85 60.09 20.97
C ILE A 458 -20.16 59.29 20.92
N LEU A 459 -20.04 57.97 20.74
CA LEU A 459 -21.06 57.00 21.17
C LEU A 459 -20.76 56.55 22.62
N ASP A 460 -21.70 56.66 23.54
CA ASP A 460 -21.51 56.24 24.94
C ASP A 460 -21.81 54.74 25.12
N VAL A 461 -21.00 53.90 24.47
CA VAL A 461 -21.06 52.43 24.50
C VAL A 461 -19.71 51.83 24.15
N ASP A 462 -19.42 50.65 24.67
CA ASP A 462 -18.20 49.91 24.34
C ASP A 462 -18.51 48.41 24.31
N LEU A 463 -18.41 47.83 23.12
CA LEU A 463 -18.59 46.40 22.88
C LEU A 463 -17.27 45.70 22.52
N SER A 464 -16.11 46.31 22.83
CA SER A 464 -14.79 45.74 22.49
C SER A 464 -14.44 44.43 23.19
N HIS A 465 -15.07 44.17 24.34
CA HIS A 465 -14.82 42.98 25.13
C HIS A 465 -16.12 42.26 25.44
N GLU A 466 -16.23 41.01 24.98
CA GLU A 466 -17.39 40.14 25.18
C GLU A 466 -17.78 40.02 26.66
N SER A 467 -16.79 39.96 27.56
CA SER A 467 -16.98 39.81 29.00
C SER A 467 -17.57 41.05 29.69
N SER A 468 -17.57 42.23 29.05
CA SER A 468 -17.96 43.50 29.67
C SER A 468 -18.99 44.33 28.90
N THR A 469 -19.68 43.74 27.92
CA THR A 469 -20.68 44.43 27.06
C THR A 469 -21.82 45.12 27.82
N ARG A 470 -22.03 44.79 29.11
CA ARG A 470 -23.13 45.30 29.95
C ARG A 470 -22.66 46.10 31.18
N ILE A 471 -21.37 46.39 31.32
CA ILE A 471 -20.82 46.99 32.55
C ILE A 471 -21.13 48.50 32.63
N ASN A 472 -21.19 49.19 31.49
CA ASN A 472 -21.44 50.64 31.44
C ASN A 472 -22.94 50.93 31.28
N LYS A 473 -23.47 51.88 32.07
CA LYS A 473 -24.83 52.37 31.91
C LYS A 473 -24.92 53.22 30.65
N ILE A 474 -25.56 52.68 29.62
CA ILE A 474 -25.87 53.40 28.39
C ILE A 474 -27.02 54.36 28.66
N LYS A 475 -26.81 55.66 28.41
CA LYS A 475 -27.77 56.70 28.79
C LYS A 475 -28.87 56.91 27.74
N ASN A 476 -28.48 56.98 26.46
CA ASN A 476 -29.38 57.38 25.37
C ASN A 476 -29.48 56.24 24.35
N VAL A 477 -30.52 55.41 24.48
CA VAL A 477 -30.79 54.30 23.56
C VAL A 477 -31.96 54.69 22.65
N GLY A 478 -31.71 54.69 21.35
CA GLY A 478 -32.71 54.93 20.31
C GLY A 478 -33.38 53.64 19.82
N LEU A 479 -34.04 53.72 18.67
CA LEU A 479 -34.66 52.59 18.00
C LEU A 479 -33.77 52.11 16.85
N SER A 480 -33.57 50.79 16.72
CA SER A 480 -32.81 50.23 15.61
C SER A 480 -33.69 50.10 14.37
N ALA A 481 -33.18 50.57 13.22
CA ALA A 481 -33.77 50.31 11.90
C ALA A 481 -33.17 49.07 11.21
N GLY A 482 -32.28 48.34 11.91
CA GLY A 482 -31.57 47.18 11.39
C GLY A 482 -30.08 47.42 11.18
N VAL A 483 -29.38 46.32 10.88
CA VAL A 483 -27.94 46.29 10.61
C VAL A 483 -27.69 45.56 9.31
N VAL A 484 -26.77 46.10 8.51
CA VAL A 484 -26.22 45.42 7.34
C VAL A 484 -24.76 45.12 7.65
N LEU A 485 -24.36 43.88 7.46
CA LEU A 485 -22.97 43.44 7.54
C LEU A 485 -22.50 43.07 6.15
N GLN A 486 -21.32 43.57 5.76
CA GLN A 486 -20.69 43.23 4.50
C GLN A 486 -19.27 42.72 4.78
N ALA A 487 -18.94 41.57 4.22
CA ALA A 487 -17.60 40.99 4.29
C ALA A 487 -17.06 40.82 2.88
N ARG A 488 -15.85 41.32 2.63
CA ARG A 488 -15.20 41.25 1.32
C ARG A 488 -13.74 40.84 1.42
N HIS A 489 -13.22 40.37 0.29
CA HIS A 489 -11.78 40.21 0.10
C HIS A 489 -11.12 41.57 -0.06
N GLY A 490 -9.99 41.74 0.61
CA GLY A 490 -9.11 42.89 0.41
C GLY A 490 -7.65 42.51 0.58
N SER A 491 -6.82 43.53 0.52
CA SER A 491 -5.39 43.45 0.78
C SER A 491 -4.96 44.71 1.49
N ILE A 492 -4.22 44.56 2.59
CA ILE A 492 -3.56 45.69 3.24
C ILE A 492 -2.15 45.78 2.65
N ALA A 493 -1.77 46.98 2.20
CA ALA A 493 -0.43 47.24 1.71
C ALA A 493 0.59 46.95 2.83
N GLY A 494 1.49 46.00 2.57
CA GLY A 494 2.55 45.67 3.50
C GLY A 494 3.68 46.71 3.49
N THR A 495 4.66 46.54 4.37
CA THR A 495 5.88 47.36 4.36
C THR A 495 6.93 46.73 3.43
N ALA A 496 8.06 47.40 3.20
CA ALA A 496 9.15 46.85 2.37
C ALA A 496 9.67 45.47 2.84
N THR A 497 9.38 45.06 4.07
CA THR A 497 9.78 43.77 4.67
C THR A 497 8.62 42.80 4.92
N THR A 498 7.37 43.20 4.67
CA THR A 498 6.19 42.32 4.81
C THR A 498 5.38 42.37 3.51
N PRO A 499 5.29 41.28 2.73
CA PRO A 499 4.51 41.29 1.50
C PRO A 499 3.02 41.54 1.77
N PHE A 500 2.27 41.91 0.73
CA PHE A 500 0.80 42.05 0.76
C PHE A 500 0.16 40.87 1.50
N GLN A 501 -0.56 41.18 2.58
CA GLN A 501 -1.32 40.16 3.32
C GLN A 501 -2.76 40.16 2.80
N PRO A 502 -3.26 39.03 2.29
CA PRO A 502 -4.67 38.91 1.96
C PRO A 502 -5.48 38.98 3.26
N THR A 503 -6.52 39.82 3.27
CA THR A 503 -7.32 40.11 4.47
C THR A 503 -8.80 40.08 4.14
N TRP A 504 -9.60 39.67 5.10
CA TRP A 504 -11.02 39.96 5.13
C TRP A 504 -11.23 41.38 5.65
N ILE A 505 -12.07 42.14 4.95
CA ILE A 505 -12.53 43.46 5.38
C ILE A 505 -14.01 43.33 5.67
N ILE A 506 -14.41 43.68 6.88
CA ILE A 506 -15.78 43.62 7.32
C ILE A 506 -16.21 45.05 7.66
N SER A 507 -17.27 45.50 7.01
CA SER A 507 -17.93 46.78 7.26
C SER A 507 -19.39 46.55 7.67
N ALA A 508 -19.98 47.56 8.29
CA ALA A 508 -21.35 47.53 8.74
C ALA A 508 -22.03 48.89 8.64
N SER A 509 -23.34 48.88 8.42
CA SER A 509 -24.19 50.05 8.60
C SER A 509 -25.30 49.74 9.62
N LEU A 510 -25.46 50.61 10.61
CA LEU A 510 -26.51 50.53 11.63
C LEU A 510 -27.43 51.74 11.49
N GLY A 511 -28.72 51.50 11.28
CA GLY A 511 -29.72 52.55 11.33
C GLY A 511 -30.20 52.79 12.77
N VAL A 512 -30.15 54.04 13.22
CA VAL A 512 -30.61 54.47 14.55
C VAL A 512 -31.58 55.64 14.40
N ASN A 513 -32.75 55.52 15.04
CA ASN A 513 -33.72 56.61 15.16
C ASN A 513 -33.72 57.13 16.60
N ASN A 514 -33.60 58.45 16.77
CA ASN A 514 -33.67 59.12 18.05
C ASN A 514 -35.13 59.45 18.40
N PRO A 515 -35.73 58.78 19.42
CA PRO A 515 -37.12 58.99 19.77
C PRO A 515 -37.40 60.37 20.40
N GLU A 516 -36.37 61.07 20.91
CA GLU A 516 -36.56 62.35 21.58
C GLU A 516 -36.82 63.50 20.60
N ASN A 517 -36.19 63.46 19.42
CA ASN A 517 -36.31 64.51 18.41
C ASN A 517 -36.85 64.01 17.05
N GLY A 518 -36.98 62.70 16.85
CA GLY A 518 -37.46 62.08 15.63
C GLY A 518 -36.41 61.91 14.53
N ASP A 519 -35.15 62.30 14.76
CA ASP A 519 -34.09 62.22 13.77
C ASP A 519 -33.67 60.77 13.49
N SER A 520 -33.35 60.47 12.24
CA SER A 520 -32.80 59.18 11.83
C SER A 520 -31.38 59.34 11.31
N SER A 521 -30.49 58.45 11.72
CA SER A 521 -29.07 58.46 11.35
C SER A 521 -28.62 57.07 10.93
N THR A 522 -27.68 57.02 9.99
CA THR A 522 -26.98 55.79 9.62
C THR A 522 -25.54 55.88 10.11
N TYR A 523 -25.14 54.92 10.94
CA TYR A 523 -23.78 54.80 11.44
C TYR A 523 -23.02 53.74 10.66
N VAL A 524 -21.85 54.11 10.17
CA VAL A 524 -20.91 53.22 9.48
C VAL A 524 -19.88 52.71 10.48
N ASN A 525 -19.73 51.39 10.59
CA ASN A 525 -18.78 50.72 11.49
C ASN A 525 -18.82 51.21 12.96
N PRO A 526 -19.99 51.32 13.62
CA PRO A 526 -20.06 51.89 14.95
C PRO A 526 -19.58 50.91 16.03
N LYS A 527 -18.86 51.40 17.04
CA LYS A 527 -18.46 50.61 18.22
C LYS A 527 -19.62 50.09 19.08
N SER A 528 -20.84 50.51 18.76
CA SER A 528 -22.09 50.00 19.32
C SER A 528 -22.55 48.69 18.67
N LEU A 529 -21.71 48.08 17.82
CA LEU A 529 -21.92 46.81 17.16
C LEU A 529 -20.67 45.91 17.29
N SER A 530 -20.90 44.64 17.64
CA SER A 530 -19.89 43.58 17.63
C SER A 530 -20.38 42.33 16.93
N ILE A 531 -19.45 41.50 16.48
CA ILE A 531 -19.67 40.35 15.61
C ILE A 531 -18.89 39.11 16.08
N MET A 532 -19.40 37.94 15.69
CA MET A 532 -18.66 36.69 15.65
C MET A 532 -18.26 36.41 14.21
N ALA A 533 -16.96 36.34 13.95
CA ALA A 533 -16.39 35.94 12.67
C ALA A 533 -16.05 34.45 12.70
N VAL A 534 -16.57 33.69 11.73
CA VAL A 534 -16.32 32.26 11.58
C VAL A 534 -15.59 32.03 10.26
N GLU A 535 -14.33 31.58 10.33
CA GLU A 535 -13.47 31.36 9.17
C GLU A 535 -13.15 29.86 8.98
N TRP A 536 -13.27 29.34 7.76
CA TRP A 536 -12.87 27.98 7.39
C TRP A 536 -12.43 27.90 5.93
N CYS A 537 -11.94 26.76 5.49
CA CYS A 537 -11.67 26.49 4.08
C CYS A 537 -12.70 25.51 3.53
N SER A 538 -13.17 25.71 2.29
CA SER A 538 -14.16 24.84 1.65
C SER A 538 -13.90 24.64 0.16
N SER A 539 -14.25 23.47 -0.37
CA SER A 539 -14.27 23.23 -1.83
C SER A 539 -15.38 24.00 -2.54
N ILE A 540 -16.42 24.41 -1.82
CA ILE A 540 -17.49 25.25 -2.34
C ILE A 540 -16.94 26.67 -2.51
N LYS A 541 -17.00 27.20 -3.73
CA LYS A 541 -16.68 28.60 -4.00
C LYS A 541 -17.67 29.50 -3.27
N GLY A 542 -17.18 30.53 -2.58
CA GLY A 542 -18.06 31.57 -2.04
C GLY A 542 -18.54 32.49 -3.15
N ASP A 543 -19.77 33.00 -3.03
CA ASP A 543 -20.30 34.10 -3.85
C ASP A 543 -19.63 35.42 -3.44
N TYR A 544 -18.34 35.56 -3.72
CA TYR A 544 -17.66 36.84 -3.65
C TYR A 544 -17.46 37.31 -5.09
N SER A 545 -18.01 38.47 -5.44
CA SER A 545 -17.94 39.00 -6.79
C SER A 545 -16.48 39.01 -7.27
N THR A 546 -16.18 38.14 -8.23
CA THR A 546 -14.89 38.02 -8.86
C THR A 546 -14.67 39.24 -9.76
N SER A 547 -13.99 40.26 -9.24
CA SER A 547 -13.43 41.34 -10.09
C SER A 547 -11.90 41.40 -10.04
N TYR A 548 -11.24 40.44 -9.39
CA TYR A 548 -9.78 40.31 -9.42
C TYR A 548 -9.40 38.82 -9.48
N ASP A 549 -9.54 38.25 -10.68
CA ASP A 549 -8.65 37.20 -11.22
C ASP A 549 -8.09 37.72 -12.55
#